data_AF-A0A383E407-F1
#
_entry.id   AF-A0A383E407-F1
#
_cell.length_a   1.000
_cell.length_b   1.000
_cell.length_c   1.000
_cell.angle_alpha   90.00
_cell.angle_beta   90.00
_cell.angle_gamma   90.00
#
_symmetry.space_group_name_H-M   'P 1'
#
loop_
_entity.id
_entity.type
_entity.pdbx_description
1 polymer ?
#
loop_
_entity_poly.entity_id
_entity_poly.type
_entity_poly.pdbx_seq_one_letter_code
_entity_poly.pdbx_strand_id
1 'polypeptide(L)'
;MRPALAIYLCLVSLSTLAAGSLHVRLDRIIAAKAGGPVAPRSDDAEFFRRVQLDFSGTIPTGPEVRTFLKNKSPDKRTKLIDQLLAKDTFASHWTDRLTVMLLERQNLGKVTEEEWRGYLTKSLKGKPKWDMIARDMIAATGTGEARPAMKFLGTADHHAMTENIARLFLGMDLKCAKCHDHPSVYEWKQAHYWGLFSYLNQTKNATNSKDKQAYFV
;
A
#
# COMPACT_ATOMS: atom_id res chain seq x y z
N MET A 1 41.38 -13.62 44.70
CA MET A 1 40.22 -12.69 44.63
C MET A 1 39.97 -12.35 43.17
N ARG A 2 38.90 -12.86 42.57
CA ARG A 2 38.44 -12.54 41.21
C ARG A 2 37.02 -11.98 41.34
N PRO A 3 36.71 -10.76 40.86
CA PRO A 3 35.35 -10.27 40.91
C PRO A 3 34.53 -10.89 39.78
N ALA A 4 33.48 -11.62 40.13
CA ALA A 4 32.48 -12.10 39.20
C ALA A 4 31.59 -10.91 38.80
N LEU A 5 31.63 -10.53 37.52
CA LEU A 5 30.75 -9.53 36.95
C LEU A 5 29.43 -10.21 36.57
N ALA A 6 28.42 -10.09 37.43
CA ALA A 6 27.07 -10.54 37.13
C ALA A 6 26.42 -9.56 36.13
N ILE A 7 26.36 -9.96 34.86
CA ILE A 7 25.58 -9.27 33.83
C ILE A 7 24.10 -9.58 34.10
N TYR A 8 23.41 -8.64 34.73
CA TYR A 8 21.94 -8.63 34.77
C TYR A 8 21.44 -8.32 33.36
N LEU A 9 21.11 -9.38 32.62
CA LEU A 9 20.38 -9.25 31.37
C LEU A 9 18.95 -8.80 31.72
N CYS A 10 18.71 -7.49 31.71
CA CYS A 10 17.37 -6.93 31.74
C CYS A 10 16.66 -7.36 30.45
N LEU A 11 16.04 -8.54 30.48
CA LEU A 11 14.96 -8.91 29.58
C LEU A 11 13.84 -7.92 29.85
N VAL A 12 13.87 -6.78 29.15
CA VAL A 12 12.67 -6.00 28.92
C VAL A 12 11.80 -6.88 28.05
N SER A 13 10.99 -7.70 28.71
CA SER A 13 9.77 -8.21 28.13
C SER A 13 8.98 -6.98 27.69
N LEU A 14 9.07 -6.64 26.40
CA LEU A 14 8.00 -5.89 25.75
C LEU A 14 6.77 -6.77 25.81
N SER A 15 6.14 -6.79 26.97
CA SER A 15 4.75 -7.15 27.14
C SER A 15 3.97 -6.10 26.38
N THR A 16 3.86 -6.30 25.06
CA THR A 16 2.84 -5.66 24.26
C THR A 16 1.51 -6.13 24.84
N LEU A 17 0.99 -5.39 25.82
CA LEU A 17 -0.45 -5.31 26.07
C LEU A 17 -1.08 -5.21 24.68
N ALA A 18 -1.77 -6.28 24.29
CA ALA A 18 -2.14 -6.55 22.91
C ALA A 18 -2.74 -5.30 22.28
N ALA A 19 -1.94 -4.60 21.48
CA ALA A 19 -2.40 -3.44 20.78
C ALA A 19 -3.53 -3.96 19.87
N GLY A 20 -4.72 -3.38 19.97
CA GLY A 20 -5.91 -3.86 19.27
C GLY A 20 -5.66 -4.11 17.78
N SER A 21 -6.61 -4.78 17.11
CA SER A 21 -6.56 -4.99 15.66
C SER A 21 -6.10 -3.73 14.91
N LEU A 22 -5.39 -3.89 13.80
CA LEU A 22 -4.78 -2.76 13.09
C LEU A 22 -5.79 -1.63 12.80
N HIS A 23 -7.02 -1.97 12.40
CA HIS A 23 -8.08 -0.99 12.15
C HIS A 23 -8.44 -0.17 13.40
N VAL A 24 -8.53 -0.78 14.59
CA VAL A 24 -8.80 -0.04 15.85
C VAL A 24 -7.67 0.95 16.16
N ARG A 25 -6.43 0.57 15.87
CA ARG A 25 -5.28 1.48 16.04
C ARG A 25 -5.33 2.63 15.04
N LEU A 26 -5.67 2.35 13.78
CA LEU A 26 -5.82 3.37 12.74
C LEU A 26 -6.96 4.34 13.07
N ASP A 27 -8.13 3.84 13.48
CA ASP A 27 -9.28 4.66 13.88
C ASP A 27 -8.91 5.61 15.02
N ARG A 28 -8.12 5.15 16.00
CA ARG A 28 -7.63 5.99 17.09
C ARG A 28 -6.71 7.11 16.59
N ILE A 29 -5.81 6.82 15.65
CA ILE A 29 -4.91 7.82 15.05
C ILE A 29 -5.72 8.85 14.25
N ILE A 30 -6.71 8.40 13.48
CA ILE A 30 -7.60 9.28 12.70
C ILE A 30 -8.40 10.18 13.64
N ALA A 31 -9.03 9.61 14.68
CA ALA A 31 -9.81 10.38 15.66
C ALA A 31 -8.96 11.43 16.39
N ALA A 32 -7.71 11.10 16.74
CA ALA A 32 -6.79 12.04 17.36
C ALA A 32 -6.37 13.19 16.44
N LYS A 33 -6.34 12.97 15.11
CA LYS A 33 -5.91 13.96 14.12
C LYS A 33 -7.05 14.74 13.44
N ALA A 34 -8.30 14.26 13.53
CA ALA A 34 -9.41 14.83 12.78
C ALA A 34 -9.76 16.29 13.16
N GLY A 35 -9.34 16.76 14.35
CA GLY A 35 -9.61 18.14 14.80
C GLY A 35 -11.10 18.45 15.04
N GLY A 36 -11.96 17.43 15.00
CA GLY A 36 -13.42 17.54 15.08
C GLY A 36 -14.08 16.16 15.10
N PRO A 37 -15.42 16.08 15.16
CA PRO A 37 -16.14 14.81 15.18
C PRO A 37 -15.89 14.02 13.90
N VAL A 38 -15.54 12.74 14.06
CA VAL A 38 -15.42 11.79 12.93
C VAL A 38 -16.80 11.30 12.52
N ALA A 39 -16.95 10.92 11.25
CA ALA A 39 -18.20 10.38 10.73
C ALA A 39 -18.64 9.12 11.52
N PRO A 40 -19.94 8.95 11.80
CA PRO A 40 -20.43 7.76 12.46
C PRO A 40 -20.23 6.52 11.58
N ARG A 41 -20.26 5.34 12.22
CA ARG A 41 -20.24 4.07 11.49
C ARG A 41 -21.45 3.96 10.58
N SER A 42 -21.22 3.60 9.32
CA SER A 42 -22.29 3.39 8.34
C SER A 42 -23.28 2.31 8.77
N ASP A 43 -24.55 2.51 8.41
CA ASP A 43 -25.57 1.47 8.53
C ASP A 43 -25.30 0.30 7.55
N ASP A 44 -26.10 -0.75 7.66
CA ASP A 44 -25.90 -1.96 6.84
C ASP A 44 -26.22 -1.76 5.36
N ALA A 45 -27.16 -0.88 5.00
CA ALA A 45 -27.51 -0.62 3.62
C ALA A 45 -26.40 0.16 2.92
N GLU A 46 -25.90 1.21 3.57
CA GLU A 46 -24.77 2.02 3.12
C GLU A 46 -23.49 1.17 3.03
N PHE A 47 -23.18 0.38 4.06
CA PHE A 47 -22.05 -0.54 4.04
C PHE A 47 -22.12 -1.53 2.87
N PHE A 48 -23.26 -2.19 2.70
CA PHE A 48 -23.42 -3.20 1.65
C PHE A 48 -23.27 -2.61 0.25
N ARG A 49 -23.86 -1.43 0.02
CA ARG A 49 -23.71 -0.72 -1.25
C ARG A 49 -22.25 -0.35 -1.52
N ARG A 50 -21.55 0.23 -0.54
CA ARG A 50 -20.14 0.64 -0.68
C ARG A 50 -19.21 -0.53 -0.92
N VAL A 51 -19.34 -1.61 -0.14
CA VAL A 51 -18.45 -2.77 -0.31
C VAL A 51 -18.68 -3.48 -1.66
N GLN A 52 -19.91 -3.45 -2.19
CA GLN A 52 -20.17 -4.02 -3.50
C GLN A 52 -19.63 -3.14 -4.64
N LEU A 53 -19.80 -1.82 -4.56
CA LEU A 53 -19.36 -0.92 -5.62
C LEU A 53 -17.87 -0.60 -5.55
N ASP A 54 -17.40 -0.14 -4.40
CA ASP A 54 -16.04 0.40 -4.24
C ASP A 54 -15.01 -0.73 -4.05
N PHE A 55 -15.42 -1.84 -3.44
CA PHE A 55 -14.52 -2.93 -3.12
C PHE A 55 -14.61 -4.12 -4.08
N SER A 56 -15.79 -4.51 -4.57
CA SER A 56 -15.88 -5.58 -5.58
C SER A 56 -16.18 -5.12 -7.01
N GLY A 57 -16.49 -3.83 -7.23
CA GLY A 57 -16.76 -3.30 -8.57
C GLY A 57 -18.08 -3.78 -9.18
N THR A 58 -19.03 -4.24 -8.36
CA THR A 58 -20.29 -4.86 -8.82
C THR A 58 -21.51 -4.16 -8.24
N ILE A 59 -22.53 -3.95 -9.08
CA ILE A 59 -23.82 -3.43 -8.60
C ILE A 59 -24.58 -4.58 -7.92
N PRO A 60 -24.98 -4.45 -6.64
CA PRO A 60 -25.70 -5.52 -5.96
C PRO A 60 -27.12 -5.68 -6.52
N THR A 61 -27.59 -6.91 -6.60
CA THR A 61 -28.96 -7.22 -7.00
C THR A 61 -29.94 -7.02 -5.85
N GLY A 62 -31.21 -6.75 -6.16
CA GLY A 62 -32.27 -6.62 -5.15
C GLY A 62 -32.37 -7.81 -4.17
N PRO A 63 -32.31 -9.07 -4.63
CA PRO A 63 -32.26 -10.23 -3.75
C PRO A 63 -31.05 -10.24 -2.79
N GLU A 64 -29.84 -9.94 -3.26
CA GLU A 64 -28.64 -9.89 -2.41
C GLU A 64 -28.76 -8.83 -1.31
N VAL A 65 -29.26 -7.64 -1.66
CA VAL A 65 -29.53 -6.57 -0.69
C VAL A 65 -30.48 -7.05 0.40
N ARG A 66 -31.62 -7.64 0.01
CA ARG A 66 -32.62 -8.15 0.97
C ARG A 66 -32.05 -9.24 1.88
N THR A 67 -31.26 -10.16 1.32
CA THR A 67 -30.60 -11.23 2.09
C THR A 67 -29.62 -10.65 3.11
N PHE A 68 -28.78 -9.71 2.71
CA PHE A 68 -27.81 -9.09 3.62
C PHE A 68 -28.47 -8.27 4.74
N LEU A 69 -29.53 -7.51 4.42
CA LEU A 69 -30.24 -6.69 5.41
C LEU A 69 -31.05 -7.52 6.42
N LYS A 70 -31.58 -8.68 6.00
CA LYS A 70 -32.27 -9.62 6.90
C LYS A 70 -31.31 -10.36 7.82
N ASN A 71 -30.06 -10.57 7.41
CA ASN A 71 -29.06 -11.24 8.23
C ASN A 71 -28.74 -10.40 9.49
N LYS A 72 -28.95 -10.98 10.67
CA LYS A 72 -28.69 -10.37 11.99
C LYS A 72 -27.40 -10.85 12.66
N SER A 73 -26.62 -11.68 11.98
CA SER A 73 -25.36 -12.19 12.53
C SER A 73 -24.40 -11.04 12.82
N PRO A 74 -23.78 -10.98 14.01
CA PRO A 74 -22.87 -9.90 14.39
C PRO A 74 -21.61 -9.84 13.50
N ASP A 75 -21.26 -10.94 12.85
CA ASP A 75 -20.09 -11.07 11.98
C ASP A 75 -20.39 -10.97 10.47
N LYS A 76 -21.63 -10.62 10.08
CA LYS A 76 -22.06 -10.65 8.68
C LYS A 76 -21.22 -9.79 7.74
N ARG A 77 -20.70 -8.65 8.24
CA ARG A 77 -19.84 -7.74 7.46
C ARG A 77 -18.48 -8.38 7.16
N THR A 78 -17.87 -9.00 8.18
CA THR A 78 -16.60 -9.71 8.05
C THR A 78 -16.74 -10.89 7.08
N LYS A 79 -17.78 -11.72 7.27
CA LYS A 79 -18.06 -12.85 6.37
C LYS A 79 -18.27 -12.41 4.92
N LEU A 80 -18.97 -11.30 4.69
CA LEU A 80 -19.14 -10.75 3.34
C LEU A 80 -17.80 -10.33 2.75
N ILE A 81 -16.95 -9.63 3.50
CA ILE A 81 -15.62 -9.22 3.01
C ILE A 81 -14.77 -10.44 2.66
N ASP A 82 -14.75 -11.47 3.51
CA ASP A 82 -14.02 -12.72 3.25
C ASP A 82 -14.54 -13.41 1.98
N GLN A 83 -15.86 -13.45 1.79
CA GLN A 83 -16.47 -13.98 0.57
C GLN A 83 -16.09 -13.19 -0.68
N LEU A 84 -16.03 -11.85 -0.59
CA LEU A 84 -15.65 -11.00 -1.72
C LEU A 84 -14.17 -11.15 -2.07
N LEU A 85 -13.28 -11.19 -1.06
CA LEU A 85 -11.85 -11.42 -1.23
C LEU A 85 -11.53 -12.77 -1.90
N ALA A 86 -12.33 -13.80 -1.61
CA ALA A 86 -12.14 -15.13 -2.15
C ALA A 86 -12.52 -15.26 -3.65
N LYS A 87 -13.22 -14.28 -4.23
CA LYS A 87 -13.63 -14.33 -5.65
C LYS A 87 -12.46 -14.00 -6.57
N ASP A 88 -12.32 -14.72 -7.68
CA ASP A 88 -11.37 -14.37 -8.73
C ASP A 88 -11.62 -12.97 -9.32
N THR A 89 -12.89 -12.53 -9.34
CA THR A 89 -13.26 -11.19 -9.82
C THR A 89 -12.67 -10.07 -8.95
N PHE A 90 -12.43 -10.32 -7.65
CA PHE A 90 -11.76 -9.36 -6.79
C PHE A 90 -10.33 -9.10 -7.27
N ALA A 91 -9.56 -10.16 -7.54
CA ALA A 91 -8.18 -10.03 -7.99
C ALA A 91 -8.09 -9.28 -9.31
N SER A 92 -8.92 -9.63 -10.30
CA SER A 92 -8.93 -8.92 -11.59
C SER A 92 -9.33 -7.45 -11.45
N HIS A 93 -10.39 -7.16 -10.67
CA HIS A 93 -10.85 -5.78 -10.44
C HIS A 93 -9.78 -4.92 -9.78
N TRP A 94 -9.13 -5.43 -8.72
CA TRP A 94 -8.09 -4.69 -8.03
C TRP A 94 -6.79 -4.60 -8.80
N THR A 95 -6.47 -5.57 -9.67
CA THR A 95 -5.36 -5.44 -10.63
C THR A 95 -5.57 -4.21 -11.52
N ASP A 96 -6.77 -4.01 -12.06
CA ASP A 96 -7.08 -2.82 -12.88
C ASP A 96 -6.93 -1.53 -12.09
N ARG A 97 -7.53 -1.49 -10.89
CA ARG A 97 -7.53 -0.30 -10.03
C ARG A 97 -6.12 0.07 -9.59
N LEU A 98 -5.36 -0.88 -9.06
CA LEU A 98 -3.99 -0.66 -8.60
C LEU A 98 -3.04 -0.33 -9.75
N THR A 99 -3.22 -0.92 -10.93
CA THR A 99 -2.44 -0.55 -12.12
C THR A 99 -2.60 0.94 -12.43
N VAL A 100 -3.84 1.44 -12.43
CA VAL A 100 -4.08 2.88 -12.68
C VAL A 100 -3.55 3.75 -11.55
N MET A 101 -3.73 3.35 -10.29
CA MET A 101 -3.28 4.16 -9.13
C MET A 101 -1.76 4.21 -9.00
N LEU A 102 -1.07 3.09 -9.23
CA LEU A 102 0.37 2.96 -8.99
C LEU A 102 1.20 3.39 -10.20
N LEU A 103 0.69 3.19 -11.42
CA LEU A 103 1.42 3.54 -12.64
C LEU A 103 0.89 4.82 -13.29
N GLU A 104 -0.22 5.38 -12.82
CA GLU A 104 -0.82 6.62 -13.33
C GLU A 104 -1.03 6.62 -14.86
N ARG A 105 -1.42 5.47 -15.40
CA ARG A 105 -1.61 5.21 -16.84
C ARG A 105 -0.33 5.37 -17.68
N GLN A 106 0.83 5.34 -17.03
CA GLN A 106 2.12 5.34 -17.71
C GLN A 106 2.55 3.89 -17.97
N ASN A 107 3.13 3.66 -19.14
CA ASN A 107 3.71 2.37 -19.50
C ASN A 107 5.23 2.49 -19.62
N LEU A 108 5.86 2.70 -18.47
CA LEU A 108 7.31 2.89 -18.35
C LEU A 108 8.01 1.61 -17.87
N GLY A 109 9.33 1.57 -18.05
CA GLY A 109 10.18 0.47 -17.59
C GLY A 109 10.32 -0.68 -18.59
N LYS A 110 11.07 -1.72 -18.20
CA LYS A 110 11.30 -2.95 -19.00
C LYS A 110 10.21 -4.01 -18.84
N VAL A 111 9.45 -3.94 -17.75
CA VAL A 111 8.40 -4.92 -17.45
C VAL A 111 7.19 -4.59 -18.30
N THR A 112 6.67 -5.57 -19.02
CA THR A 112 5.47 -5.42 -19.85
C THR A 112 4.21 -5.23 -18.99
N GLU A 113 3.14 -4.74 -19.61
CA GLU A 113 1.85 -4.64 -18.92
C GLU A 113 1.33 -6.03 -18.50
N GLU A 114 1.53 -7.05 -19.33
CA GLU A 114 1.13 -8.42 -19.05
C GLU A 114 1.85 -8.99 -17.82
N GLU A 115 3.17 -8.85 -17.73
CA GLU A 115 3.95 -9.31 -16.57
C GLU A 115 3.48 -8.63 -15.28
N TRP A 116 3.28 -7.32 -15.31
CA TRP A 116 2.80 -6.55 -14.15
C TRP A 116 1.40 -6.99 -13.71
N ARG A 117 0.46 -7.10 -14.65
CA ARG A 117 -0.92 -7.52 -14.38
C ARG A 117 -0.96 -8.95 -13.87
N GLY A 118 -0.14 -9.84 -14.43
CA GLY A 118 0.02 -11.21 -13.96
C GLY A 118 0.50 -11.28 -12.51
N TYR A 119 1.53 -10.50 -12.18
CA TYR A 119 2.05 -10.38 -10.81
C TYR A 119 1.00 -9.86 -9.83
N LEU A 120 0.33 -8.74 -10.14
CA LEU A 120 -0.70 -8.19 -9.27
C LEU A 120 -1.86 -9.17 -9.08
N THR A 121 -2.34 -9.78 -10.16
CA THR A 121 -3.45 -10.75 -10.09
C THR A 121 -3.07 -11.94 -9.23
N LYS A 122 -1.86 -12.49 -9.38
CA LYS A 122 -1.34 -13.58 -8.53
C LYS A 122 -1.27 -13.14 -7.06
N SER A 123 -0.77 -11.94 -6.80
CA SER A 123 -0.60 -11.40 -5.44
C SER A 123 -1.92 -11.05 -4.75
N LEU A 124 -2.95 -10.74 -5.53
CA LEU A 124 -4.27 -10.37 -5.02
C LEU A 124 -5.21 -11.57 -4.81
N LYS A 125 -4.90 -12.74 -5.38
CA LYS A 125 -5.71 -13.95 -5.21
C LYS A 125 -5.61 -14.51 -3.79
N GLY A 126 -6.75 -14.92 -3.24
CA GLY A 126 -6.83 -15.58 -1.94
C GLY A 126 -6.73 -14.61 -0.76
N LYS A 127 -5.53 -14.49 -0.18
CA LYS A 127 -5.27 -13.65 1.02
C LYS A 127 -4.27 -12.55 0.68
N PRO A 128 -4.70 -11.46 0.01
CA PRO A 128 -3.81 -10.39 -0.40
C PRO A 128 -3.06 -9.78 0.79
N LYS A 129 -1.76 -9.56 0.63
CA LYS A 129 -0.89 -8.95 1.63
C LYS A 129 -0.26 -7.67 1.07
N TRP A 130 -0.84 -6.53 1.41
CA TRP A 130 -0.38 -5.23 0.94
C TRP A 130 1.07 -4.93 1.33
N ASP A 131 1.50 -5.35 2.52
CA ASP A 131 2.88 -5.18 2.99
C ASP A 131 3.90 -5.92 2.12
N MET A 132 3.53 -7.09 1.59
CA MET A 132 4.37 -7.84 0.65
C MET A 132 4.39 -7.15 -0.71
N ILE A 133 3.23 -6.74 -1.24
CA ILE A 133 3.14 -6.06 -2.54
C ILE A 133 3.94 -4.74 -2.52
N ALA A 134 3.84 -3.96 -1.43
CA ALA A 134 4.62 -2.74 -1.22
C ALA A 134 6.13 -3.02 -1.16
N ARG A 135 6.55 -4.06 -0.43
CA ARG A 135 7.95 -4.47 -0.35
C ARG A 135 8.49 -4.89 -1.71
N ASP A 136 7.74 -5.71 -2.45
CA ASP A 136 8.15 -6.21 -3.76
C ASP A 136 8.36 -5.07 -4.75
N MET A 137 7.58 -3.99 -4.67
CA MET A 137 7.74 -2.79 -5.50
C MET A 137 8.95 -1.94 -5.10
N ILE A 138 9.13 -1.67 -3.80
CA ILE A 138 10.17 -0.74 -3.31
C ILE A 138 11.56 -1.40 -3.26
N ALA A 139 11.62 -2.69 -2.92
CA ALA A 139 12.86 -3.44 -2.75
C ALA A 139 13.18 -4.34 -3.96
N ALA A 140 12.59 -4.07 -5.12
CA ALA A 140 12.78 -4.86 -6.32
C ALA A 140 14.27 -4.88 -6.74
N THR A 141 14.80 -6.07 -7.02
CA THR A 141 16.19 -6.29 -7.46
C THR A 141 16.30 -6.68 -8.94
N GLY A 142 15.21 -6.52 -9.68
CA GLY A 142 15.14 -6.90 -11.09
C GLY A 142 15.17 -8.40 -11.37
N THR A 143 15.19 -9.26 -10.35
CA THR A 143 15.29 -10.73 -10.46
C THR A 143 14.24 -11.45 -9.60
N GLY A 144 14.09 -12.75 -9.79
CA GLY A 144 13.18 -13.60 -9.01
C GLY A 144 11.70 -13.46 -9.38
N GLU A 145 10.82 -14.12 -8.62
CA GLU A 145 9.37 -14.16 -8.91
C GLU A 145 8.70 -12.78 -8.83
N ALA A 146 9.18 -11.91 -7.94
CA ALA A 146 8.64 -10.56 -7.75
C ALA A 146 9.19 -9.53 -8.75
N ARG A 147 10.06 -9.95 -9.70
CA ARG A 147 10.63 -9.08 -10.74
C ARG A 147 9.60 -8.15 -11.38
N PRO A 148 8.38 -8.58 -11.75
CA PRO A 148 7.43 -7.67 -12.40
C PRO A 148 7.01 -6.47 -11.54
N ALA A 149 7.09 -6.55 -10.21
CA ALA A 149 6.77 -5.45 -9.30
C ALA A 149 7.66 -4.21 -9.55
N MET A 150 8.86 -4.39 -10.11
CA MET A 150 9.76 -3.29 -10.45
C MET A 150 9.18 -2.33 -11.50
N LYS A 151 8.11 -2.71 -12.21
CA LYS A 151 7.41 -1.79 -13.13
C LYS A 151 7.02 -0.48 -12.44
N PHE A 152 6.68 -0.56 -11.15
CA PHE A 152 6.37 0.59 -10.31
C PHE A 152 7.50 1.64 -10.28
N LEU A 153 8.77 1.20 -10.32
CA LEU A 153 9.92 2.10 -10.32
C LEU A 153 10.06 2.89 -11.64
N GLY A 154 9.41 2.44 -12.72
CA GLY A 154 9.35 3.17 -13.98
C GLY A 154 10.68 3.25 -14.74
N THR A 155 10.99 4.43 -15.29
CA THR A 155 12.28 4.76 -15.91
C THR A 155 13.33 5.08 -14.86
N ALA A 156 14.61 5.05 -15.25
CA ALA A 156 15.75 5.42 -14.39
C ALA A 156 15.79 6.91 -13.98
N ASP A 157 14.77 7.39 -13.28
CA ASP A 157 14.65 8.74 -12.72
C ASP A 157 14.42 8.66 -11.20
N HIS A 158 15.48 8.92 -10.44
CA HIS A 158 15.44 8.86 -8.98
C HIS A 158 14.61 9.97 -8.33
N HIS A 159 14.39 11.11 -9.02
CA HIS A 159 13.49 12.14 -8.53
C HIS A 159 12.04 11.67 -8.63
N ALA A 160 11.64 11.14 -9.79
CA ALA A 160 10.32 10.55 -9.98
C ALA A 160 10.07 9.39 -9.00
N MET A 161 11.06 8.52 -8.79
CA MET A 161 11.01 7.44 -7.79
C MET A 161 10.77 7.99 -6.38
N THR A 162 11.51 9.03 -5.98
CA THR A 162 11.37 9.67 -4.67
C THR A 162 9.97 10.27 -4.47
N GLU A 163 9.49 11.01 -5.47
CA GLU A 163 8.18 11.67 -5.44
C GLU A 163 7.03 10.65 -5.38
N ASN A 164 7.12 9.58 -6.18
CA ASN A 164 6.12 8.52 -6.21
C ASN A 164 6.09 7.71 -4.92
N ILE A 165 7.25 7.33 -4.35
CA ILE A 165 7.28 6.58 -3.08
C ILE A 165 6.74 7.43 -1.94
N ALA A 166 7.16 8.70 -1.84
CA ALA A 166 6.67 9.61 -0.81
C ALA A 166 5.14 9.77 -0.88
N ARG A 167 4.61 10.04 -2.08
CA ARG A 167 3.19 10.31 -2.25
C ARG A 167 2.32 9.05 -2.11
N LEU A 168 2.70 7.96 -2.78
CA LEU A 168 1.85 6.76 -2.89
C LEU A 168 1.94 5.82 -1.67
N PHE A 169 3.05 5.82 -0.93
CA PHE A 169 3.23 4.94 0.23
C PHE A 169 3.28 5.68 1.56
N LEU A 170 3.83 6.90 1.60
CA LEU A 170 3.98 7.66 2.84
C LEU A 170 2.89 8.73 3.01
N GLY A 171 2.08 8.98 1.98
CA GLY A 171 1.06 10.03 2.00
C GLY A 171 1.65 11.44 2.10
N MET A 172 2.89 11.62 1.64
CA MET A 172 3.62 12.89 1.69
C MET A 172 3.84 13.40 0.27
N ASP A 173 3.20 14.52 -0.09
CA ASP A 173 3.50 15.20 -1.35
C ASP A 173 4.72 16.11 -1.15
N LEU A 174 5.91 15.54 -1.41
CA LEU A 174 7.18 16.20 -1.17
C LEU A 174 7.68 17.01 -2.39
N LYS A 175 6.88 17.17 -3.45
CA LYS A 175 7.37 17.83 -4.68
C LYS A 175 7.82 19.27 -4.43
N CYS A 176 7.05 20.05 -3.67
CA CYS A 176 7.46 21.39 -3.24
C CYS A 176 8.67 21.34 -2.30
N ALA A 177 8.73 20.31 -1.45
CA ALA A 177 9.82 20.06 -0.51
C ALA A 177 11.19 19.80 -1.18
N LYS A 178 11.25 19.64 -2.51
CA LYS A 178 12.51 19.49 -3.25
C LYS A 178 13.42 20.71 -3.10
N CYS A 179 12.87 21.92 -3.23
CA CYS A 179 13.65 23.16 -3.30
C CYS A 179 13.58 24.01 -2.03
N HIS A 180 12.51 23.88 -1.24
CA HIS A 180 12.29 24.62 0.00
C HIS A 180 11.31 23.84 0.89
N ASP A 181 11.15 24.17 2.17
CA ASP A 181 10.11 23.55 3.01
C ASP A 181 8.70 23.71 2.42
N HIS A 182 7.82 22.72 2.61
CA HIS A 182 6.48 22.74 2.03
C HIS A 182 5.68 23.97 2.53
N PRO A 183 5.02 24.73 1.64
CA PRO A 183 4.50 26.06 1.99
C PRO A 183 3.27 26.02 2.92
N SER A 184 2.49 24.93 2.88
CA SER A 184 1.24 24.79 3.64
C SER A 184 1.18 23.60 4.59
N VAL A 185 2.24 22.78 4.64
CA VAL A 185 2.32 21.59 5.50
C VAL A 185 3.65 21.68 6.21
N TYR A 186 3.66 22.40 7.34
CA TYR A 186 4.89 22.87 7.98
C TYR A 186 5.79 21.74 8.49
N GLU A 187 5.23 20.54 8.69
CA GLU A 187 5.93 19.32 9.04
C GLU A 187 6.75 18.75 7.88
N TRP A 188 6.46 19.10 6.63
CA TRP A 188 7.18 18.59 5.46
C TRP A 188 8.34 19.50 5.09
N LYS A 189 9.54 19.07 5.48
CA LYS A 189 10.78 19.80 5.32
C LYS A 189 11.54 19.41 4.06
N GLN A 190 12.38 20.30 3.55
CA GLN A 190 13.30 19.98 2.46
C GLN A 190 14.20 18.78 2.81
N ALA A 191 14.59 18.66 4.08
CA ALA A 191 15.34 17.52 4.58
C ALA A 191 14.62 16.17 4.37
N HIS A 192 13.27 16.13 4.38
CA HIS A 192 12.53 14.89 4.13
C HIS A 192 12.65 14.42 2.67
N TYR A 193 12.61 15.36 1.71
CA TYR A 193 12.80 15.02 0.30
C TYR A 193 14.21 14.45 0.08
N TRP A 194 15.24 15.20 0.48
CA TRP A 194 16.62 14.80 0.24
C TRP A 194 17.08 13.62 1.09
N GLY A 195 16.51 13.45 2.29
CA GLY A 195 16.70 12.25 3.09
C GLY A 195 16.22 10.99 2.37
N LEU A 196 14.99 11.01 1.85
CA LEU A 196 14.46 9.89 1.07
C LEU A 196 15.24 9.69 -0.24
N PHE A 197 15.53 10.77 -0.96
CA PHE A 197 16.32 10.72 -2.20
C PHE A 197 17.71 10.09 -1.99
N SER A 198 18.40 10.42 -0.89
CA SER A 198 19.75 9.90 -0.61
C SER A 198 19.79 8.38 -0.47
N TYR A 199 18.70 7.78 0.02
CA TYR A 199 18.55 6.34 0.08
C TYR A 199 18.22 5.77 -1.30
N LEU A 200 17.23 6.34 -1.99
CA LEU A 200 16.73 5.80 -3.26
C LEU A 200 17.70 5.97 -4.43
N ASN A 201 18.54 7.01 -4.41
CA ASN A 201 19.56 7.29 -5.43
C ASN A 201 20.67 6.21 -5.51
N GLN A 202 20.68 5.25 -4.57
CA GLN A 202 21.56 4.08 -4.61
C GLN A 202 21.03 2.97 -5.52
N THR A 203 19.78 3.06 -6.00
CA THR A 203 19.19 2.12 -6.96
C THR A 203 19.99 2.17 -8.26
N LYS A 204 20.42 1.00 -8.76
CA LYS A 204 21.28 0.87 -9.94
C LYS A 204 20.48 1.04 -11.22
N ASN A 205 21.16 1.52 -12.27
CA ASN A 205 20.60 1.68 -13.60
C ASN A 205 21.43 0.94 -14.63
N ALA A 206 20.77 0.41 -15.67
CA ALA A 206 21.44 -0.15 -16.84
C ALA A 206 20.77 0.34 -18.13
N THR A 207 21.60 0.71 -19.11
CA THR A 207 21.16 1.12 -20.44
C THR A 207 20.89 -0.11 -21.30
N ASN A 208 19.70 -0.19 -21.89
CA ASN A 208 19.36 -1.24 -22.85
C ASN A 208 20.05 -0.95 -24.19
N SER A 209 20.72 -1.94 -24.75
CA SER A 209 21.50 -1.80 -25.98
C SER A 209 20.64 -1.56 -27.22
N LYS A 210 19.37 -2.02 -27.22
CA LYS A 210 18.43 -1.94 -28.35
C LYS A 210 17.78 -0.56 -28.49
N ASP A 211 17.25 -0.02 -27.40
CA ASP A 211 16.49 1.25 -27.38
C ASP A 211 17.31 2.45 -26.84
N LYS A 212 18.51 2.19 -26.32
CA LYS A 212 19.41 3.19 -25.69
C LYS A 212 18.83 3.89 -24.46
N GLN A 213 17.76 3.36 -23.86
CA GLN A 213 17.15 3.92 -22.65
C GLN A 213 17.75 3.30 -21.38
N ALA A 214 17.82 4.12 -20.32
CA ALA A 214 18.24 3.69 -18.98
C ALA A 214 17.05 3.23 -18.15
N TYR A 215 17.23 2.12 -17.44
CA TYR A 215 16.22 1.53 -16.58
C TYR A 215 16.80 1.11 -15.25
N PHE A 216 16.00 1.20 -14.19
CA PHE A 216 16.34 0.60 -12.91
C PHE A 216 16.58 -0.91 -13.05
N VAL A 217 17.59 -1.41 -12.35
CA VAL A 217 17.97 -2.84 -12.30
C VAL A 217 18.24 -3.30 -10.88
#